data_AF-A0A535GBG3-F1
#
_entry.id   AF-A0A535GBG3-F1
#
_cell.length_a   1.000
_cell.length_b   1.000
_cell.length_c   1.000
_cell.angle_alpha   90.00
_cell.angle_beta   90.00
_cell.angle_gamma   90.00
#
_symmetry.space_group_name_H-M   'P 1'
#
loop_
_entity.id
_entity.type
_entity.pdbx_description
1 polymer ?
#
loop_
_entity_poly.entity_id
_entity_poly.type
_entity_poly.pdbx_seq_one_letter_code
_entity_poly.pdbx_strand_id
1 'polypeptide(L)'
;MNVDLRRLFDRDPRPDPCEPTEVVHRDDLVLWHRPSATRSPWASGVLHYRWTEASADRGIDEVLSYFAARDTPFTWHVPDDGQPSDLGARLRARGFILEAQTDMLVAD
;
A
#
# COMPACT_ATOMS: atom_id res chain seq x y z
N MET A 1 -22.29 11.03 -19.36
CA MET A 1 -21.42 12.05 -18.74
C MET A 1 -20.03 11.83 -19.28
N ASN A 2 -19.58 12.69 -20.20
CA ASN A 2 -18.29 12.54 -20.88
C ASN A 2 -17.22 13.20 -19.98
N VAL A 3 -16.41 12.40 -19.29
CA VAL A 3 -15.28 12.92 -18.53
C VAL A 3 -14.23 13.34 -19.56
N ASP A 4 -13.85 14.63 -19.55
CA ASP A 4 -12.73 15.12 -20.34
C ASP A 4 -11.44 14.49 -19.78
N LEU A 5 -11.02 13.38 -20.40
CA LEU A 5 -9.87 12.57 -19.98
C LEU A 5 -8.58 13.39 -19.88
N ARG A 6 -8.48 14.52 -20.60
CA ARG A 6 -7.33 15.42 -20.52
C ARG A 6 -7.10 15.95 -19.10
N ARG A 7 -8.19 16.22 -18.36
CA ARG A 7 -8.11 16.69 -16.98
C ARG A 7 -7.54 15.67 -16.00
N LEU A 8 -7.55 14.37 -16.33
CA LEU A 8 -6.91 13.34 -15.50
C LEU A 8 -5.38 13.36 -15.62
N PHE A 9 -4.86 13.91 -16.73
CA PHE A 9 -3.42 13.98 -17.01
C PHE A 9 -2.86 15.40 -16.86
N ASP A 10 -3.70 16.39 -16.57
CA ASP A 10 -3.26 17.73 -16.22
C ASP A 10 -2.43 17.64 -14.93
N ARG A 11 -1.16 18.03 -15.00
CA ARG A 11 -0.23 18.04 -13.87
C ARG A 11 -0.81 18.94 -12.77
N ASP A 12 -0.94 18.42 -11.54
CA ASP A 12 -1.41 19.21 -10.41
C ASP A 12 -0.51 20.46 -10.28
N PRO A 13 -1.06 21.68 -10.43
CA PRO A 13 -0.28 22.91 -10.35
C PRO A 13 0.28 23.17 -8.94
N ARG A 14 -0.23 22.44 -7.94
CA ARG A 14 0.37 22.33 -6.62
C ARG A 14 1.09 20.98 -6.58
N PRO A 15 2.39 20.89 -6.92
CA PRO A 15 3.12 19.69 -6.57
C PRO A 15 2.89 19.44 -5.08
N ASP A 16 2.58 18.19 -4.71
CA ASP A 16 2.64 17.79 -3.31
C ASP A 16 3.94 18.38 -2.75
N PRO A 17 3.88 19.09 -1.60
CA PRO A 17 5.12 19.58 -0.99
C PRO A 17 6.09 18.41 -0.97
N CYS A 18 7.36 18.66 -1.32
CA CYS A 18 8.44 17.65 -1.29
C CYS A 18 8.71 17.23 0.16
N GLU A 19 7.69 16.75 0.86
CA GLU A 19 7.80 16.13 2.16
C GLU A 19 8.51 14.79 1.94
N PRO A 20 9.51 14.48 2.77
CA PRO A 20 10.20 13.22 2.67
C PRO A 20 9.19 12.10 2.87
N THR A 21 9.21 11.13 1.96
CA THR A 21 8.49 9.87 2.18
C THR A 21 9.12 9.18 3.38
N GLU A 22 8.32 8.89 4.40
CA GLU A 22 8.75 8.03 5.50
C GLU A 22 8.86 6.61 4.98
N VAL A 23 10.02 5.97 5.18
CA VAL A 23 10.23 4.57 4.80
C VAL A 23 10.66 3.80 6.04
N VAL A 24 9.90 2.76 6.38
CA VAL A 24 10.31 1.77 7.37
C VAL A 24 10.94 0.61 6.61
N HIS A 25 12.21 0.35 6.88
CA HIS A 25 12.96 -0.76 6.30
C HIS A 25 13.42 -1.68 7.42
N ARG A 26 12.83 -2.87 7.47
CA ARG A 26 13.19 -4.00 8.34
C ARG A 26 13.46 -5.23 7.48
N ASP A 27 14.16 -6.20 8.05
CA ASP A 27 14.49 -7.47 7.39
C ASP A 27 13.27 -8.28 6.93
N ASP A 28 12.10 -8.04 7.53
CA ASP A 28 10.85 -8.75 7.27
C ASP A 28 9.74 -7.86 6.73
N LEU A 29 9.98 -6.56 6.55
CA LEU A 29 8.95 -5.58 6.20
C LEU A 29 9.56 -4.33 5.56
N VAL A 30 9.02 -3.93 4.42
CA VAL A 30 9.23 -2.60 3.85
C VAL A 30 7.88 -1.95 3.63
N LEU A 31 7.67 -0.79 4.25
CA LEU A 31 6.51 0.06 4.03
C LEU A 31 6.94 1.51 3.87
N TRP A 32 6.05 2.29 3.26
CA TRP A 32 6.26 3.70 3.02
C TRP A 32 4.99 4.48 3.30
N HIS A 33 5.17 5.74 3.69
CA HIS A 33 4.11 6.66 4.02
C HIS A 33 4.43 8.06 3.52
N ARG A 34 3.47 8.72 2.88
CA ARG A 34 3.53 10.15 2.53
C ARG A 34 2.55 10.94 3.39
N PRO A 35 3.03 11.72 4.37
CA PRO A 35 2.17 12.47 5.29
C PRO A 35 1.24 13.45 4.59
N SER A 36 1.70 14.21 3.59
CA SER A 36 0.87 15.19 2.88
C SER A 36 -0.29 14.59 2.08
N ALA A 37 -0.17 13.33 1.65
CA ALA A 37 -1.10 12.69 0.73
C ALA A 37 -2.15 11.82 1.45
N THR A 38 -2.62 12.30 2.61
CA THR A 38 -3.53 11.61 3.55
C THR A 38 -4.85 11.08 2.98
N ARG A 39 -5.27 11.51 1.79
CA ARG A 39 -6.58 11.11 1.21
C ARG A 39 -6.49 10.06 0.11
N SER A 40 -5.29 9.74 -0.36
CA SER A 40 -5.10 8.77 -1.44
C SER A 40 -4.55 7.45 -0.88
N PRO A 41 -5.28 6.33 -1.00
CA PRO A 41 -4.76 5.03 -0.57
C PRO A 41 -3.48 4.64 -1.34
N TRP A 42 -3.27 5.22 -2.52
CA TRP A 42 -2.08 4.98 -3.36
C TRP A 42 -0.85 5.75 -2.92
N ALA A 43 -0.95 6.61 -1.90
CA ALA A 43 0.15 7.44 -1.44
C ALA A 43 0.85 6.88 -0.19
N SER A 44 0.49 5.69 0.24
CA SER A 44 1.14 4.93 1.30
C SER A 44 0.92 3.45 1.06
N GLY A 45 1.83 2.59 1.49
CA GLY A 45 1.61 1.17 1.32
C GLY A 45 2.73 0.25 1.80
N VAL A 46 2.46 -1.05 1.69
CA VAL A 46 3.42 -2.11 1.95
C VAL A 46 4.03 -2.56 0.62
N LEU A 47 5.36 -2.55 0.55
CA LEU A 47 6.12 -2.96 -0.64
C LEU A 47 6.65 -4.39 -0.51
N HIS A 48 7.06 -4.78 0.69
CA HIS A 48 7.64 -6.08 0.94
C HIS A 48 7.26 -6.56 2.34
N TYR A 49 7.09 -7.87 2.48
CA TYR A 49 6.94 -8.56 3.74
C TYR A 49 7.55 -9.97 3.61
N ARG A 50 8.06 -10.51 4.72
CA ARG A 50 8.58 -11.87 4.79
C ARG A 50 8.14 -12.52 6.10
N TRP A 51 6.97 -13.15 6.06
CA TRP A 51 6.37 -13.79 7.23
C TRP A 51 6.02 -15.25 6.95
N THR A 52 6.11 -16.05 8.00
CA THR A 52 5.54 -17.40 8.03
C THR A 52 4.04 -17.33 8.33
N GLU A 53 3.30 -18.39 8.06
CA GLU A 53 1.88 -18.51 8.48
C GLU A 53 1.69 -18.19 9.96
N ALA A 54 2.60 -18.67 10.83
CA ALA A 54 2.55 -18.46 12.27
C ALA A 54 2.86 -17.02 12.71
N SER A 55 3.53 -16.22 11.88
CA SER A 55 3.89 -14.83 12.19
C SER A 55 3.06 -13.80 11.42
N ALA A 56 2.29 -14.24 10.41
CA ALA A 56 1.57 -13.38 9.49
C ALA A 56 0.56 -12.46 10.19
N ASP A 57 -0.28 -13.01 11.06
CA ASP A 57 -1.31 -12.20 11.73
C ASP A 57 -0.70 -11.07 12.57
N ARG A 58 0.38 -11.37 13.30
CA ARG A 58 1.10 -10.36 14.08
C ARG A 58 1.67 -9.26 13.19
N GLY A 59 2.31 -9.63 12.08
CA GLY A 59 2.87 -8.68 11.14
C GLY A 59 1.80 -7.79 10.49
N ILE A 60 0.66 -8.37 10.12
CA ILE A 60 -0.49 -7.62 9.59
C ILE A 60 -0.99 -6.63 10.64
N ASP A 61 -1.19 -7.07 11.88
CA ASP A 61 -1.72 -6.21 12.95
C ASP A 61 -0.74 -5.07 13.30
N GLU A 62 0.58 -5.31 13.22
CA GLU A 62 1.62 -4.26 13.34
C GLU A 62 1.48 -3.21 12.23
N VAL A 63 1.33 -3.62 10.97
CA VAL A 63 1.14 -2.71 9.83
C VAL A 63 -0.15 -1.90 9.97
N LEU A 64 -1.25 -2.55 10.37
CA LEU A 64 -2.51 -1.85 10.57
C LEU A 64 -2.42 -0.82 11.69
N SER A 65 -1.75 -1.17 12.78
CA SER A 65 -1.50 -0.23 13.88
C SER A 65 -0.66 0.96 13.43
N TYR A 66 0.34 0.75 12.57
CA TYR A 66 1.18 1.81 12.01
C TYR A 66 0.39 2.86 11.24
N PHE A 67 -0.50 2.43 10.33
CA PHE A 67 -1.31 3.33 9.51
C PHE A 67 -2.51 3.90 10.25
N ALA A 68 -3.15 3.13 11.15
CA ALA A 68 -4.26 3.60 11.97
C ALA A 68 -3.83 4.73 12.92
N ALA A 69 -2.64 4.64 13.52
CA ALA A 69 -2.09 5.71 14.37
C ALA A 69 -1.87 7.04 13.62
N ARG A 70 -1.88 7.01 12.28
CA ARG A 70 -1.66 8.16 11.39
C ARG A 70 -2.93 8.58 10.64
N ASP A 71 -4.07 7.94 10.90
CA ASP A 71 -5.34 8.18 10.18
C ASP A 71 -5.16 8.21 8.65
N THR A 72 -4.34 7.30 8.12
CA THR A 72 -3.93 7.30 6.71
C THR A 72 -4.41 6.03 5.99
N PRO A 73 -5.16 6.15 4.88
CA PRO A 73 -5.47 5.02 4.02
C PRO A 73 -4.21 4.56 3.27
N PHE A 74 -4.13 3.27 2.96
CA PHE A 74 -2.97 2.71 2.27
C PHE A 74 -3.36 1.51 1.39
N THR A 75 -2.49 1.15 0.46
CA THR A 75 -2.62 -0.07 -0.35
C THR A 75 -1.60 -1.13 0.07
N TRP A 76 -1.96 -2.39 -0.18
CA TRP A 76 -1.08 -3.52 0.04
C TRP A 76 -1.08 -4.39 -1.21
N HIS A 77 0.09 -4.50 -1.86
CA HIS A 77 0.26 -5.40 -2.98
C HIS A 77 0.45 -6.84 -2.49
N VAL A 78 -0.43 -7.74 -2.94
CA VAL A 78 -0.39 -9.17 -2.61
C VAL A 78 -0.05 -9.94 -3.89
N PRO A 79 1.20 -10.39 -4.07
CA PRO A 79 1.56 -11.22 -5.23
C PRO A 79 0.89 -12.59 -5.15
N ASP A 80 0.54 -13.15 -6.31
CA ASP A 80 -0.17 -14.43 -6.44
C ASP A 80 0.62 -15.62 -5.85
N ASP A 81 1.95 -15.56 -5.91
CA ASP A 81 2.88 -16.55 -5.36
C ASP A 81 3.49 -16.12 -4.01
N GLY A 82 2.94 -15.07 -3.40
CA GLY A 82 3.39 -14.52 -2.13
C GLY A 82 3.25 -15.49 -0.97
N GLN A 83 4.17 -15.42 -0.02
CA GLN A 83 4.08 -16.15 1.26
C GLN A 83 3.83 -15.18 2.41
N PRO A 84 2.79 -15.41 3.25
CA PRO A 84 1.93 -16.60 3.25
C PRO A 84 0.90 -16.58 2.11
N SER A 85 0.59 -17.76 1.57
CA SER A 85 -0.31 -17.93 0.42
C SER A 85 -1.76 -17.49 0.69
N ASP A 86 -2.15 -17.41 1.97
CA ASP A 86 -3.47 -16.97 2.42
C ASP A 86 -3.52 -15.49 2.81
N LEU A 87 -2.46 -14.69 2.57
CA LEU A 87 -2.41 -13.28 2.97
C LEU A 87 -3.63 -12.50 2.48
N GLY A 88 -4.00 -12.68 1.21
CA GLY A 88 -5.16 -12.00 0.64
C GLY A 88 -6.48 -12.34 1.35
N ALA A 89 -6.62 -13.55 1.90
CA ALA A 89 -7.78 -13.92 2.72
C ALA A 89 -7.71 -13.25 4.11
N ARG A 90 -6.53 -13.23 4.74
CA ARG A 90 -6.30 -12.58 6.04
C ARG A 90 -6.56 -11.08 6.01
N LEU A 91 -6.18 -10.41 4.92
CA LEU A 91 -6.43 -8.98 4.72
C LEU A 91 -7.93 -8.70 4.48
N ARG A 92 -8.62 -9.50 3.67
CA ARG A 92 -10.08 -9.36 3.46
C ARG A 92 -10.86 -9.54 4.75
N ALA A 93 -10.47 -10.49 5.61
CA ALA A 93 -11.06 -10.67 6.93
C ALA A 93 -10.90 -9.43 7.85
N ARG A 94 -9.91 -8.58 7.57
CA ARG A 94 -9.64 -7.30 8.26
C ARG A 94 -10.23 -6.09 7.52
N GLY A 95 -11.07 -6.32 6.52
CA GLY A 95 -11.82 -5.27 5.82
C GLY A 95 -11.13 -4.71 4.58
N PHE A 96 -10.02 -5.28 4.12
CA PHE A 96 -9.45 -4.89 2.82
C PHE A 96 -10.38 -5.30 1.69
N ILE A 97 -10.51 -4.42 0.71
CA ILE A 97 -11.17 -4.70 -0.57
C ILE A 97 -10.12 -4.88 -1.66
N LEU A 98 -10.44 -5.69 -2.67
CA LEU A 98 -9.60 -5.80 -3.86
C LEU A 98 -9.87 -4.59 -4.74
N GLU A 99 -8.88 -3.69 -4.84
CA GLU A 99 -9.00 -2.48 -5.66
C GLU A 99 -8.55 -2.72 -7.11
N ALA A 100 -7.50 -3.51 -7.32
CA ALA A 100 -6.98 -3.85 -8.64
C ALA A 100 -6.26 -5.21 -8.64
N GLN A 101 -6.30 -5.92 -9.75
CA GLN A 101 -5.36 -7.00 -10.07
C GLN A 101 -4.31 -6.43 -11.02
N THR A 102 -3.04 -6.53 -10.66
CA THR A 102 -1.95 -5.88 -11.38
C THR A 102 -0.86 -6.88 -11.74
N ASP A 103 -0.57 -7.00 -13.03
CA ASP A 103 0.65 -7.65 -13.53
C ASP A 103 1.75 -6.58 -13.64
N MET A 104 2.84 -6.74 -12.89
CA MET A 104 3.98 -5.82 -12.94
C MET A 104 5.07 -6.38 -13.84
N LEU A 105 5.42 -5.62 -14.88
CA LEU A 105 6.52 -5.94 -15.80
C LEU A 105 7.71 -5.06 -15.46
N VAL A 106 8.91 -5.62 -15.55
CA VAL A 106 10.16 -4.88 -15.39
C VAL A 106 10.96 -4.92 -16.69
N ALA A 107 11.76 -3.88 -16.92
CA ALA A 107 12.78 -3.85 -17.95
C ALA A 107 14.13 -4.24 -17.34
N ASP A 108 14.98 -4.87 -18.15
CA ASP A 108 16.40 -5.06 -17.86
C ASP A 108 17.18 -3.75 -18.11
#